data_AF-A0A235HUA3-F1
#
_entry.id   AF-A0A235HUA3-F1
#
_cell.length_a   1.000
_cell.length_b   1.000
_cell.length_c   1.000
_cell.angle_alpha   90.00
_cell.angle_beta   90.00
_cell.angle_gamma   90.00
#
_symmetry.space_group_name_H-M   'P 1'
#
loop_
_entity.id
_entity.type
_entity.pdbx_description
1 polymer ?
#
loop_
_entity_poly.entity_id
_entity_poly.type
_entity_poly.pdbx_seq_one_letter_code
_entity_poly.pdbx_strand_id
1 'polypeptide(L)' 'MPKKANPVPKDHSQLCLQYLRRCGGSARLSAISFSLCVIQTLVNRKLVKVTNTGAGFFVELDEAK' A
#
# COMPACT_ATOMS: atom_id res chain seq x y z
N MET A 1 -1.36 7.14 -34.42
CA MET A 1 -1.08 5.89 -33.66
C MET A 1 -1.26 6.18 -32.18
N PRO A 2 -2.04 5.41 -31.41
CA PRO A 2 -2.18 5.64 -29.97
C PRO A 2 -0.85 5.30 -29.29
N LYS A 3 -0.32 6.22 -28.48
CA LYS A 3 0.92 6.04 -27.73
C LYS A 3 0.75 4.83 -26.81
N LYS A 4 1.49 3.74 -27.08
CA LYS A 4 1.58 2.60 -26.15
C LYS A 4 2.17 3.15 -24.86
N ALA A 5 1.34 3.28 -23.84
CA ALA A 5 1.80 3.54 -22.49
C ALA A 5 2.76 2.39 -22.13
N ASN A 6 4.05 2.68 -22.06
CA ASN A 6 5.02 1.76 -21.51
C ASN A 6 4.47 1.25 -20.17
N PRO A 7 4.42 -0.06 -19.89
CA PRO A 7 4.20 -0.52 -18.54
C PRO A 7 5.45 -0.11 -17.77
N VAL A 8 5.41 1.10 -17.18
CA VAL A 8 6.30 1.47 -16.07
C VAL A 8 6.27 0.27 -15.13
N PRO A 9 7.42 -0.29 -14.70
CA PRO A 9 7.42 -1.36 -13.71
C PRO A 9 6.52 -0.90 -12.60
N LYS A 10 5.36 -1.53 -12.44
CA LYS A 10 4.37 -1.05 -11.48
C LYS A 10 5.00 -1.26 -10.12
N ASP A 11 5.57 -0.19 -9.58
CA ASP A 11 6.17 -0.18 -8.27
C ASP A 11 5.20 -0.87 -7.32
N HIS A 12 5.63 -1.98 -6.71
CA HIS A 12 4.75 -2.77 -5.83
C HIS A 12 4.19 -1.91 -4.68
N SER A 13 4.89 -0.81 -4.34
CA SER A 13 4.44 0.23 -3.43
C SER A 13 3.20 0.98 -3.96
N GLN A 14 3.18 1.40 -5.23
CA GLN A 14 2.01 2.02 -5.85
C GLN A 14 0.82 1.04 -5.94
N LEU A 15 1.09 -0.23 -6.24
CA LEU A 15 0.05 -1.27 -6.23
C LEU A 15 -0.54 -1.48 -4.84
N CYS A 16 0.29 -1.46 -3.79
CA CYS A 16 -0.15 -1.54 -2.40
C CYS A 16 -1.03 -0.35 -2.02
N LEU A 17 -0.63 0.88 -2.38
CA LEU A 17 -1.44 2.07 -2.14
C LEU A 17 -2.79 2.01 -2.88
N GLN A 18 -2.81 1.60 -4.15
CA GLN A 18 -4.06 1.44 -4.90
C GLN A 18 -4.95 0.34 -4.34
N TYR A 19 -4.37 -0.74 -3.81
CA TYR A 19 -5.13 -1.79 -3.12
C TYR A 19 -5.78 -1.23 -1.86
N LEU A 20 -5.01 -0.55 -1.00
CA LEU A 20 -5.53 0.07 0.21
C LEU A 20 -6.64 1.09 -0.08
N ARG A 21 -6.48 1.92 -1.13
CA ARG A 21 -7.54 2.85 -1.57
C ARG A 21 -8.84 2.12 -1.97
N ARG A 22 -8.72 0.97 -2.64
CA ARG A 22 -9.87 0.13 -3.00
C ARG A 22 -10.52 -0.54 -1.79
N CYS A 23 -9.75 -0.81 -0.74
CA CYS A 23 -10.24 -1.37 0.52
C CYS A 23 -10.81 -0.33 1.50
N GLY A 24 -10.98 0.93 1.09
CA GLY A 24 -11.50 1.99 1.97
C GLY A 24 -10.43 2.65 2.86
N GLY A 25 -9.16 2.55 2.47
CA GLY A 25 -8.05 3.23 3.13
C GLY A 25 -7.25 2.36 4.10
N SER A 26 -7.73 1.17 4.45
CA SER A 26 -7.02 0.26 5.35
C SER A 26 -7.18 -1.21 4.96
N ALA A 27 -6.19 -2.04 5.30
CA ALA A 27 -6.27 -3.48 5.16
C ALA A 27 -5.43 -4.19 6.22
N ARG A 28 -5.82 -5.42 6.58
CA ARG A 28 -5.06 -6.23 7.53
C ARG A 28 -3.74 -6.67 6.90
N LEU A 29 -2.63 -6.56 7.64
CA LEU A 29 -1.29 -6.93 7.18
C LEU A 29 -1.17 -8.42 6.84
N SER A 30 -1.98 -9.28 7.48
CA SER A 30 -2.06 -10.71 7.14
C SER A 30 -2.87 -11.01 5.88
N ALA A 31 -3.68 -10.06 5.41
CA ALA A 31 -4.56 -10.23 4.25
C ALA A 31 -3.97 -9.61 2.97
N ILE A 32 -2.88 -8.85 3.08
CA ILE A 32 -2.20 -8.24 1.94
C ILE A 32 -1.14 -9.19 1.38
N SER A 33 -1.14 -9.37 0.07
CA SER A 33 -0.15 -10.19 -0.65
C SER A 33 1.14 -9.43 -1.00
N PHE A 34 1.42 -8.32 -0.30
CA PHE A 34 2.61 -7.49 -0.53
C PHE A 34 3.74 -7.94 0.39
N SER A 35 4.98 -7.85 -0.10
CA SER A 35 6.15 -8.18 0.71
C SER A 35 6.34 -7.17 1.84
N LEU A 36 6.91 -7.64 2.95
CA LEU A 36 7.23 -6.80 4.10
C LEU A 36 8.17 -5.64 3.71
N CYS A 37 9.12 -5.84 2.79
CA CYS A 37 9.98 -4.78 2.28
C CYS A 37 9.19 -3.62 1.64
N VAL A 38 8.14 -3.93 0.87
CA VAL A 38 7.29 -2.90 0.24
C VAL A 38 6.53 -2.12 1.30
N ILE A 39 5.95 -2.81 2.28
CA ILE A 39 5.21 -2.18 3.38
C ILE A 39 6.16 -1.30 4.21
N GLN A 40 7.34 -1.83 4.57
CA GLN A 40 8.37 -1.08 5.29
C GLN A 40 8.81 0.17 4.52
N THR A 41 8.98 0.07 3.20
CA THR A 41 9.33 1.22 2.36
C THR A 41 8.23 2.29 2.40
N LEU A 42 6.96 1.88 2.35
CA LEU A 42 5.82 2.79 2.44
C LEU A 42 5.70 3.46 3.82
N VAL A 43 5.95 2.71 4.90
CA VAL A 43 5.99 3.23 6.27
C VAL A 43 7.14 4.22 6.44
N ASN A 44 8.34 3.88 5.95
CA ASN A 44 9.51 4.75 6.00
C ASN A 44 9.28 6.07 5.23
N ARG A 45 8.54 6.00 4.12
CA ARG A 45 8.11 7.17 3.33
C ARG A 45 6.92 7.91 3.92
N LYS A 46 6.39 7.46 5.07
CA LYS A 46 5.18 8.00 5.74
C LYS A 46 3.96 8.06 4.82
N LEU A 47 3.82 7.08 3.93
CA LEU A 47 2.66 6.95 3.03
C LEU A 47 1.58 6.02 3.61
N VAL A 48 1.99 5.15 4.53
CA VAL A 48 1.10 4.25 5.27
C VAL A 48 1.53 4.19 6.72
N LYS A 49 0.59 3.90 7.60
CA LYS A 49 0.82 3.60 9.01
C LYS A 49 0.45 2.16 9.30
N VAL A 50 1.16 1.55 10.24
CA VAL A 50 0.82 0.21 10.73
C VAL A 50 0.27 0.36 12.14
N THR A 51 -1.00 0.04 12.31
CA THR A 51 -1.72 0.16 13.58
C THR A 51 -2.05 -1.24 14.10
N ASN A 52 -1.72 -1.51 15.37
CA ASN A 52 -2.18 -2.73 16.04
C ASN A 52 -3.50 -2.44 16.75
N THR A 53 -4.57 -3.09 16.31
CA THR A 53 -5.93 -2.88 16.85
C THR A 53 -6.32 -3.91 17.92
N GLY A 54 -5.39 -4.74 18.38
CA GLY A 54 -5.65 -5.86 19.29
C GLY A 54 -6.20 -7.11 18.57
N ALA A 55 -6.85 -6.93 17.41
CA ALA A 55 -7.26 -8.01 16.50
C ALA A 55 -6.22 -8.29 15.39
N GLY A 56 -5.03 -7.71 15.49
CA GLY A 56 -3.91 -7.85 14.56
C GLY A 56 -3.38 -6.52 14.05
N PHE A 57 -2.44 -6.60 13.09
CA PHE A 57 -1.83 -5.44 12.44
C PHE A 57 -2.62 -5.03 11.20
N PHE A 58 -2.90 -3.74 11.10
CA PHE A 58 -3.55 -3.12 9.94
C PHE A 58 -2.61 -2.11 9.32
N VAL A 59 -2.55 -2.10 7.99
CA VAL A 59 -1.88 -1.09 7.20
C VAL A 59 -2.95 -0.11 6.77
N GLU A 60 -2.78 1.16 7.14
CA GLU A 60 -3.69 2.24 6.86
C GLU A 60 -2.96 3.26 6.00
N LEU A 61 -3.64 3.82 4.99
CA LEU A 61 -3.08 4.93 4.22
C LEU A 61 -2.86 6.11 5.16
N ASP A 62 -1.64 6.62 5.16
CA ASP A 62 -1.39 7.92 5.73
C ASP A 62 -1.71 8.93 4.63
N GLU A 63 -2.98 9.27 4.50
CA GLU A 63 -3.40 10.41 3.70
C GLU A 63 -2.95 11.69 4.43
N ALA A 64 -1.64 11.91 4.43
CA ALA A 64 -1.09 13.23 4.65
C ALA A 64 -1.63 14.11 3.52
N LYS A 65 -2.62 14.92 3.91
CA LYS A 65 -3.33 15.92 3.11
C LYS A 65 -2.40 16.79 2.27
#